data_AF-A0A6J7CCX8-F1
#
_entry.id   AF-A0A6J7CCX8-F1
#
_cell.length_a   1.000
_cell.length_b   1.000
_cell.length_c   1.000
_cell.angle_alpha   90.00
_cell.angle_beta   90.00
_cell.angle_gamma   90.00
#
_symmetry.space_group_name_H-M   'P 1'
#
loop_
_entity.id
_entity.type
_entity.pdbx_description
1 polymer ?
#
loop_
_entity_poly.entity_id
_entity_poly.type
_entity_poly.pdbx_seq_one_letter_code
_entity_poly.pdbx_strand_id
1 'polypeptide(L)'
;MQVVGDQFGEVVWVSTRDCSAQRRHQKLIEEAPSVGMGEGIEEAMGAAAILAAKAVGYFNAGTVEFIYQDGDFFFLEMNTRLQVEHPVTEVITGIDLVEWQIRVASGEHLPMTQAEVAAQRRGHGIEVRINAENPAGGKFLPSPGDITKLVPPDGFGIRFDAGYESGDTISQYYDNLVGKLIVWGKDRPTAIARTIRALEEMVIEGIATTIPADLAILRHPDFQAMEHSTKWVEEKLDLSGIETVKPVAAAEGDDPLVERTTMVEVNGKRFNVKMWVPEGQTVAAGPAKAKKAARSGGSHGAAAGAGSGNVEVPMQGTIVKVLVEVGSDVEIGQAVVVLEAMKMENQITAEKAGKVKEIKVKAGDTVGAGDVVVVIE
;
A
#
# COMPACT_ATOMS: atom_id res chain seq x y z
N MET A 1 -4.01 12.27 17.29
CA MET A 1 -5.10 13.24 17.55
C MET A 1 -5.07 14.37 16.54
N GLN A 2 -6.14 14.54 15.76
CA GLN A 2 -6.31 15.74 14.93
C GLN A 2 -6.69 16.92 15.81
N VAL A 3 -5.98 18.04 15.69
CA VAL A 3 -6.34 19.31 16.33
C VAL A 3 -6.42 20.41 15.28
N VAL A 4 -7.21 21.45 15.56
CA VAL A 4 -7.22 22.71 14.81
C VAL A 4 -7.27 23.86 15.81
N GLY A 5 -6.34 24.80 15.68
CA GLY A 5 -6.32 26.04 16.45
C GLY A 5 -6.59 27.28 15.60
N ASP A 6 -7.11 28.34 16.20
CA ASP A 6 -7.19 29.67 15.59
C ASP A 6 -6.15 30.64 16.14
N GLN A 7 -6.07 31.84 15.55
CA GLN A 7 -5.14 32.89 15.97
C GLN A 7 -5.54 33.57 17.29
N PHE A 8 -6.68 33.20 17.87
CA PHE A 8 -7.24 33.78 19.09
C PHE A 8 -6.96 32.90 20.32
N GLY A 9 -6.26 31.77 20.15
CA GLY A 9 -5.88 30.86 21.22
C GLY A 9 -6.91 29.77 21.49
N GLU A 10 -7.96 29.66 20.68
CA GLU A 10 -8.87 28.52 20.74
C GLU A 10 -8.35 27.34 19.95
N VAL A 11 -8.54 26.14 20.51
CA VAL A 11 -8.10 24.87 19.91
C VAL A 11 -9.15 23.81 20.21
N VAL A 12 -9.54 23.06 19.17
CA VAL A 12 -10.41 21.90 19.27
C VAL A 12 -9.68 20.65 18.76
N TRP A 13 -10.04 19.47 19.29
CA TRP A 13 -9.62 18.20 18.74
C TRP A 13 -10.76 17.56 17.95
N VAL A 14 -10.47 17.17 16.70
CA VAL A 14 -11.48 16.76 15.72
C VAL A 14 -11.76 15.27 15.79
N SER A 15 -10.74 14.43 15.82
CA SER A 15 -10.87 12.97 16.01
C SER A 15 -9.54 12.33 16.45
N THR A 16 -9.63 11.13 17.01
CA THR A 16 -8.54 10.15 17.01
C THR A 16 -8.34 9.53 15.62
N ARG A 17 -7.15 8.99 15.39
CA ARG A 17 -6.82 8.10 14.27
C ARG A 17 -5.91 7.00 14.78
N ASP A 18 -6.16 5.76 14.39
CA ASP A 18 -5.23 4.65 14.55
C ASP A 18 -4.45 4.46 13.25
N CYS A 19 -3.13 4.35 13.35
CA CYS A 19 -2.22 4.15 12.23
C CYS A 19 -1.26 2.98 12.50
N SER A 20 -1.65 2.05 13.37
CA SER A 20 -0.80 0.93 13.82
C SER A 20 -0.50 -0.07 12.71
N ALA A 21 -1.36 -0.17 11.68
CA ALA A 21 -1.11 -0.94 10.47
C ALA A 21 -0.09 -0.23 9.56
N GLN A 22 1.17 -0.36 9.94
CA GLN A 22 2.33 0.26 9.28
C GLN A 22 3.45 -0.76 9.08
N ARG A 23 4.35 -0.47 8.13
CA ARG A 23 5.52 -1.28 7.80
C ARG A 23 6.73 -0.37 7.65
N ARG A 24 7.83 -0.65 8.35
CA ARG A 24 9.06 0.15 8.37
C ARG A 24 8.80 1.64 8.54
N HIS A 25 7.91 1.98 9.47
CA HIS A 25 7.45 3.35 9.76
C HIS A 25 6.63 4.02 8.64
N GLN A 26 6.25 3.29 7.58
CA GLN A 26 5.32 3.72 6.55
C GLN A 26 3.91 3.23 6.90
N LYS A 27 2.98 4.16 7.12
CA LYS A 27 1.57 3.86 7.36
C LYS A 27 0.96 3.27 6.07
N LEU A 28 0.23 2.16 6.20
CA LEU A 28 -0.47 1.50 5.08
C LEU A 28 -1.98 1.71 5.17
N ILE A 29 -2.54 1.44 6.36
CA ILE A 29 -3.96 1.58 6.65
C ILE A 29 -4.14 2.42 7.90
N GLU A 30 -5.01 3.42 7.80
CA GLU A 30 -5.40 4.29 8.89
C GLU A 30 -6.92 4.20 9.14
N GLU A 31 -7.34 4.37 10.38
CA GLU A 31 -8.77 4.34 10.71
C GLU A 31 -9.17 5.40 11.74
N ALA A 32 -10.43 5.84 11.69
CA ALA A 32 -11.00 6.78 12.66
C ALA A 32 -12.48 6.46 12.97
N PRO A 33 -12.93 6.65 14.21
CA PRO A 33 -12.11 6.89 15.39
C PRO A 33 -11.22 5.68 15.70
N SER A 34 -10.20 5.86 16.54
CA SER A 34 -9.47 4.71 17.07
C SER A 34 -10.42 3.90 17.98
N VAL A 35 -10.29 2.57 17.95
CA VAL A 35 -11.15 1.64 18.68
C VAL A 35 -10.33 0.80 19.65
N GLY A 36 -10.98 0.16 20.63
CA GLY A 36 -10.29 -0.70 21.60
C GLY A 36 -9.58 0.07 22.73
N MET A 37 -9.77 1.39 22.82
CA MET A 37 -9.33 2.19 23.97
C MET A 37 -10.28 2.02 25.16
N GLY A 38 -9.74 2.13 26.38
CA GLY A 38 -10.52 2.15 27.61
C GLY A 38 -11.47 3.35 27.69
N GLU A 39 -12.50 3.24 28.54
CA GLU A 39 -13.45 4.33 28.79
C GLU A 39 -12.73 5.61 29.27
N GLY A 40 -13.03 6.76 28.64
CA GLY A 40 -12.44 8.06 29.02
C GLY A 40 -11.04 8.33 28.48
N ILE A 41 -10.36 7.33 27.90
CA ILE A 41 -9.00 7.50 27.36
C ILE A 41 -9.02 8.44 26.15
N GLU A 42 -10.03 8.34 25.28
CA GLU A 42 -10.13 9.20 24.09
C GLU A 42 -10.20 10.68 24.49
N GLU A 43 -11.05 10.99 25.47
CA GLU A 43 -11.24 12.33 26.00
C GLU A 43 -9.99 12.85 26.70
N ALA A 44 -9.31 11.99 27.47
CA ALA A 44 -8.05 12.33 28.13
C ALA A 44 -6.95 12.66 27.12
N MET A 45 -6.80 11.86 26.06
CA MET A 45 -5.90 12.15 24.94
C MET A 45 -6.27 13.46 24.23
N GLY A 46 -7.57 13.72 24.05
CA GLY A 46 -8.07 14.94 23.43
C GLY A 46 -7.74 16.19 24.24
N ALA A 47 -7.95 16.13 25.55
CA ALA A 47 -7.58 17.19 26.48
C ALA A 47 -6.06 17.42 26.50
N ALA A 48 -5.25 16.36 26.52
CA ALA A 48 -3.80 16.46 26.46
C ALA A 48 -3.32 17.08 25.13
N ALA A 49 -3.94 16.73 24.01
CA ALA A 49 -3.63 17.30 22.70
C ALA A 49 -3.95 18.80 22.62
N ILE A 50 -5.10 19.23 23.15
CA ILE A 50 -5.44 20.66 23.27
C ILE A 50 -4.41 21.38 24.13
N LEU A 51 -4.05 20.82 25.29
CA LEU A 51 -3.10 21.44 26.20
C LEU A 51 -1.73 21.63 25.54
N ALA A 52 -1.22 20.60 24.85
CA ALA A 52 0.04 20.66 24.12
C ALA A 52 0.01 21.73 23.01
N ALA A 53 -1.07 21.79 22.23
CA ALA A 53 -1.25 22.77 21.16
C ALA A 53 -1.34 24.21 21.70
N LYS A 54 -2.13 24.45 22.77
CA LYS A 54 -2.25 25.77 23.41
C LYS A 54 -0.93 26.21 24.04
N ALA A 55 -0.15 25.29 24.62
CA ALA A 55 1.13 25.61 25.27
C ALA A 55 2.18 26.20 24.30
N VAL A 56 2.12 25.84 23.00
CA VAL A 56 3.01 26.37 21.97
C VAL A 56 2.37 27.48 21.13
N GLY A 57 1.14 27.91 21.47
CA GLY A 57 0.40 28.91 20.69
C GLY A 57 0.07 28.42 19.28
N TYR A 58 -0.21 27.12 19.11
CA TYR A 58 -0.46 26.53 17.81
C TYR A 58 -1.78 27.03 17.20
N PHE A 59 -1.73 27.40 15.93
CA PHE A 59 -2.91 27.64 15.09
C PHE A 59 -2.78 26.86 13.78
N ASN A 60 -3.88 26.73 13.04
CA ASN A 60 -4.02 25.85 11.88
C ASN A 60 -4.22 24.37 12.28
N ALA A 61 -4.41 23.48 11.30
CA ALA A 61 -4.54 22.04 11.54
C ALA A 61 -3.18 21.43 11.92
N GLY A 62 -3.19 20.54 12.90
CA GLY A 62 -2.00 19.81 13.35
C GLY A 62 -2.38 18.45 13.91
N THR A 63 -1.38 17.60 14.14
CA THR A 63 -1.61 16.29 14.73
C THR A 63 -0.69 16.06 15.91
N VAL A 64 -1.27 15.73 17.07
CA VAL A 64 -0.53 15.27 18.24
C VAL A 64 -0.51 13.75 18.22
N GLU A 65 0.68 13.16 18.18
CA GLU A 65 0.90 11.73 18.10
C GLU A 65 1.17 11.14 19.50
N PHE A 66 0.55 10.00 19.76
CA PHE A 66 0.66 9.29 21.01
C PHE A 66 0.99 7.82 20.75
N ILE A 67 1.68 7.20 21.69
CA ILE A 67 1.76 5.74 21.80
C ILE A 67 0.76 5.32 22.88
N TYR A 68 -0.11 4.37 22.57
CA TYR A 68 -1.00 3.73 23.53
C TYR A 68 -0.50 2.33 23.86
N GLN A 69 -0.41 2.01 25.15
CA GLN A 69 0.02 0.70 25.63
C GLN A 69 -0.64 0.40 26.97
N ASP A 70 -1.25 -0.79 27.09
CA ASP A 70 -1.76 -1.34 28.35
C ASP A 70 -2.71 -0.41 29.15
N GLY A 71 -3.49 0.43 28.45
CA GLY A 71 -4.42 1.38 29.05
C GLY A 71 -3.86 2.78 29.28
N ASP A 72 -2.55 2.96 29.11
CA ASP A 72 -1.87 4.25 29.23
C ASP A 72 -1.54 4.84 27.85
N PHE A 73 -1.40 6.16 27.78
CA PHE A 73 -0.95 6.87 26.58
C PHE A 73 0.22 7.81 26.88
N PHE A 74 1.14 7.91 25.92
CA PHE A 74 2.37 8.69 26.03
C PHE A 74 2.51 9.59 24.81
N PHE A 75 2.85 10.87 25.03
CA PHE A 75 3.12 11.81 23.95
C PHE A 75 4.40 11.41 23.20
N LEU A 76 4.33 11.40 21.87
CA LEU A 76 5.49 11.16 21.02
C LEU A 76 5.98 12.47 20.41
N GLU A 77 5.16 13.10 19.58
CA GLU A 77 5.47 14.39 18.95
C GLU A 77 4.21 15.14 18.52
N MET A 78 4.38 16.36 18.03
CA MET A 78 3.34 17.12 17.35
C MET A 78 3.79 17.49 15.94
N ASN A 79 3.05 17.00 14.95
CA ASN A 79 3.25 17.31 13.54
C ASN A 79 2.49 18.59 13.18
N THR A 80 3.24 19.66 12.87
CA THR A 80 2.75 21.02 12.63
C THR A 80 2.29 21.26 11.19
N ARG A 81 1.54 20.30 10.65
CA ARG A 81 1.01 20.30 9.29
C ARG A 81 -0.26 19.46 9.20
N LEU A 82 -0.96 19.59 8.08
CA LEU A 82 -1.99 18.62 7.72
C LEU A 82 -1.34 17.24 7.51
N GLN A 83 -1.95 16.21 8.09
CA GLN A 83 -1.49 14.83 7.90
C GLN A 83 -2.06 14.25 6.61
N VAL A 84 -1.37 13.26 6.04
CA VAL A 84 -1.80 12.60 4.79
C VAL A 84 -3.17 11.93 5.02
N GLU A 85 -3.29 11.27 6.17
CA GLU A 85 -4.47 10.56 6.67
C GLU A 85 -5.55 11.46 7.28
N HIS A 86 -5.58 12.76 6.96
CA HIS A 86 -6.66 13.63 7.42
C HIS A 86 -8.06 13.25 6.88
N PRO A 87 -8.24 12.71 5.65
CA PRO A 87 -9.58 12.41 5.13
C PRO A 87 -10.35 11.41 5.98
N VAL A 88 -9.67 10.45 6.64
CA VAL A 88 -10.34 9.50 7.54
C VAL A 88 -11.03 10.21 8.72
N THR A 89 -10.51 11.37 9.16
CA THR A 89 -11.17 12.26 10.13
C THR A 89 -12.33 13.02 9.50
N GLU A 90 -12.18 13.50 8.27
CA GLU A 90 -13.22 14.26 7.57
C GLU A 90 -14.45 13.40 7.28
N VAL A 91 -14.29 12.16 6.83
CA VAL A 91 -15.44 11.32 6.42
C VAL A 91 -16.35 10.95 7.60
N ILE A 92 -15.83 10.89 8.82
CA ILE A 92 -16.65 10.63 10.01
C ILE A 92 -17.24 11.90 10.64
N THR A 93 -16.75 13.08 10.30
CA THR A 93 -17.18 14.36 10.90
C THR A 93 -17.90 15.28 9.91
N GLY A 94 -17.71 15.10 8.61
CA GLY A 94 -18.11 16.06 7.59
C GLY A 94 -17.41 17.42 7.70
N ILE A 95 -16.35 17.54 8.50
CA ILE A 95 -15.55 18.75 8.62
C ILE A 95 -14.46 18.71 7.56
N ASP A 96 -14.45 19.68 6.66
CA ASP A 96 -13.34 19.92 5.72
C ASP A 96 -12.21 20.62 6.48
N LEU A 97 -11.13 19.88 6.71
CA LEU A 97 -9.99 20.39 7.46
C LEU A 97 -9.26 21.45 6.66
N VAL A 98 -9.12 21.30 5.34
CA VAL A 98 -8.45 22.27 4.47
C VAL A 98 -9.22 23.59 4.43
N GLU A 99 -10.55 23.55 4.38
CA GLU A 99 -11.40 24.73 4.53
C GLU A 99 -11.11 25.45 5.86
N TRP A 100 -11.09 24.71 6.97
CA TRP A 100 -10.77 25.28 8.28
C TRP A 100 -9.36 25.85 8.33
N GLN A 101 -8.37 25.20 7.73
CA GLN A 101 -7.00 25.73 7.62
C GLN A 101 -6.99 27.11 6.95
N ILE A 102 -7.74 27.27 5.85
CA ILE A 102 -7.82 28.53 5.09
C ILE A 102 -8.52 29.61 5.92
N ARG A 103 -9.64 29.28 6.58
CA ARG A 103 -10.39 30.21 7.44
C ARG A 103 -9.54 30.76 8.59
N VAL A 104 -8.92 29.88 9.38
CA VAL A 104 -8.11 30.30 10.52
C VAL A 104 -6.82 31.00 10.08
N ALA A 105 -6.24 30.62 8.94
CA ALA A 105 -5.12 31.35 8.35
C ALA A 105 -5.53 32.77 7.90
N SER A 106 -6.79 32.96 7.51
CA SER A 106 -7.38 34.26 7.15
C SER A 106 -7.79 35.11 8.36
N GLY A 107 -7.54 34.63 9.59
CA GLY A 107 -7.88 35.34 10.82
C GLY A 107 -9.32 35.15 11.28
N GLU A 108 -10.05 34.16 10.74
CA GLU A 108 -11.36 33.77 11.29
C GLU A 108 -11.20 32.94 12.57
N HIS A 109 -12.22 33.01 13.43
CA HIS A 109 -12.36 32.10 14.58
C HIS A 109 -12.69 30.67 14.11
N LEU A 110 -12.47 29.68 14.98
CA LEU A 110 -12.94 28.32 14.74
C LEU A 110 -14.46 28.28 14.45
N PRO A 111 -14.92 27.61 13.38
CA PRO A 111 -16.35 27.57 13.02
C PRO A 111 -17.25 26.82 14.01
N MET A 112 -16.67 25.96 14.86
CA MET A 112 -17.39 25.11 15.80
C MET A 112 -16.65 25.03 17.14
N THR A 113 -17.42 24.91 18.21
CA THR A 113 -16.94 24.56 19.55
C THR A 113 -16.57 23.08 19.64
N GLN A 114 -15.83 22.70 20.70
CA GLN A 114 -15.48 21.29 20.94
C GLN A 114 -16.70 20.37 21.03
N ALA A 115 -17.81 20.86 21.60
CA ALA A 115 -19.05 20.08 21.72
C ALA A 115 -19.73 19.86 20.36
N GLU A 116 -19.75 20.88 19.51
CA GLU A 116 -20.30 20.77 18.15
C GLU A 116 -19.44 19.84 17.29
N VAL A 117 -18.12 19.92 17.39
CA VAL A 117 -17.19 18.99 16.72
C VAL A 117 -17.42 17.55 17.16
N ALA A 118 -17.54 17.31 18.47
CA ALA A 118 -17.80 15.97 19.00
C ALA A 118 -19.14 15.42 18.50
N ALA A 119 -20.17 16.27 18.41
CA ALA A 119 -21.50 15.89 17.92
C ALA A 119 -21.52 15.52 16.43
N GLN A 120 -20.52 15.91 15.64
CA GLN A 120 -20.43 15.54 14.22
C GLN A 120 -19.92 14.12 13.99
N ARG A 121 -19.19 13.52 14.95
CA ARG A 121 -18.57 12.20 14.75
C ARG A 121 -19.61 11.11 14.61
N ARG A 122 -19.59 10.43 13.45
CA ARG A 122 -20.53 9.34 13.14
C ARG A 122 -19.88 8.28 12.26
N GLY A 123 -20.16 7.02 12.59
CA GLY A 123 -19.64 5.88 11.85
C GLY A 123 -18.14 5.69 12.04
N HIS A 124 -17.52 5.08 11.04
CA HIS A 124 -16.12 4.69 11.04
C HIS A 124 -15.50 4.93 9.67
N GLY A 125 -14.31 5.50 9.63
CA GLY A 125 -13.52 5.73 8.43
C GLY A 125 -12.34 4.77 8.38
N ILE A 126 -12.03 4.27 7.19
CA ILE A 126 -10.78 3.55 6.89
C ILE A 126 -10.16 4.22 5.67
N GLU A 127 -8.88 4.53 5.75
CA GLU A 127 -8.07 5.01 4.66
C GLU A 127 -7.00 3.97 4.34
N VAL A 128 -6.77 3.74 3.04
CA VAL A 128 -5.72 2.85 2.52
C VAL A 128 -4.85 3.66 1.58
N ARG A 129 -3.54 3.63 1.83
CA ARG A 129 -2.55 4.22 0.93
C ARG A 129 -2.24 3.25 -0.20
N ILE A 130 -2.51 3.68 -1.42
CA ILE A 130 -2.23 2.89 -2.61
C ILE A 130 -0.87 3.34 -3.14
N ASN A 131 0.20 2.60 -2.80
CA ASN A 131 1.55 2.91 -3.25
C ASN A 131 1.94 2.02 -4.44
N ALA A 132 2.77 2.56 -5.34
CA ALA A 132 3.35 1.82 -6.46
C ALA A 132 4.51 0.96 -5.96
N GLU A 133 4.17 -0.13 -5.28
CA GLU A 133 5.09 -1.11 -4.70
C GLU A 133 4.59 -2.51 -5.00
N ASN A 134 5.51 -3.45 -5.14
CA ASN A 134 5.22 -4.85 -5.35
C ASN A 134 5.36 -5.61 -4.02
N PRO A 135 4.26 -5.92 -3.32
CA PRO A 135 4.30 -6.58 -2.00
C PRO A 135 4.72 -8.06 -2.04
N ALA A 136 4.96 -8.64 -3.23
CA ALA A 136 5.24 -10.06 -3.36
C ALA A 136 6.39 -10.53 -2.45
N GLY A 137 6.14 -11.63 -1.74
CA GLY A 137 7.08 -12.18 -0.75
C GLY A 137 7.43 -11.22 0.39
N GLY A 138 6.58 -10.22 0.69
CA GLY A 138 6.81 -9.21 1.72
C GLY A 138 7.89 -8.18 1.38
N LYS A 139 8.33 -8.10 0.11
CA LYS A 139 9.46 -7.25 -0.29
C LYS A 139 9.06 -5.78 -0.49
N PHE A 140 7.86 -5.53 -1.01
CA PHE A 140 7.35 -4.18 -1.34
C PHE A 140 8.37 -3.39 -2.17
N LEU A 141 8.82 -3.97 -3.28
CA LEU A 141 9.77 -3.30 -4.16
C LEU A 141 9.06 -2.16 -4.90
N PRO A 142 9.55 -0.91 -4.85
CA PRO A 142 9.04 0.17 -5.68
C PRO A 142 8.83 -0.22 -7.15
N SER A 143 7.73 0.23 -7.71
CA SER A 143 7.28 -0.06 -9.08
C SER A 143 6.95 1.23 -9.84
N PRO A 144 7.92 2.15 -10.02
CA PRO A 144 7.71 3.31 -10.89
C PRO A 144 7.45 2.86 -12.33
N GLY A 145 6.65 3.62 -13.07
CA GLY A 145 6.25 3.26 -14.43
C GLY A 145 4.96 3.94 -14.86
N ASP A 146 4.52 3.61 -16.06
CA ASP A 146 3.31 4.19 -16.66
C ASP A 146 2.05 3.51 -16.11
N ILE A 147 1.09 4.32 -15.67
CA ILE A 147 -0.24 3.86 -15.30
C ILE A 147 -1.04 3.72 -16.59
N THR A 148 -1.10 2.53 -17.16
CA THR A 148 -1.81 2.31 -18.43
C THR A 148 -3.32 2.44 -18.27
N LYS A 149 -3.82 2.18 -17.05
CA LYS A 149 -5.23 2.31 -16.71
C LYS A 149 -5.41 2.51 -15.21
N LEU A 150 -6.23 3.48 -14.83
CA LEU A 150 -6.67 3.77 -13.47
C LEU A 150 -8.18 3.96 -13.47
N VAL A 151 -8.90 3.04 -12.84
CA VAL A 151 -10.34 3.15 -12.60
C VAL A 151 -10.58 3.05 -11.09
N PRO A 152 -10.81 4.18 -10.40
CA PRO A 152 -11.10 4.15 -8.98
C PRO A 152 -12.51 3.59 -8.71
N PRO A 153 -12.72 2.99 -7.54
CA PRO A 153 -14.05 2.57 -7.10
C PRO A 153 -14.92 3.80 -6.80
N ASP A 154 -16.23 3.63 -6.91
CA ASP A 154 -17.21 4.69 -6.62
C ASP A 154 -18.35 4.14 -5.75
N GLY A 155 -19.22 5.03 -5.30
CA GLY A 155 -20.44 4.72 -4.57
C GLY A 155 -20.50 5.34 -3.18
N PHE A 156 -21.61 5.06 -2.50
CA PHE A 156 -21.86 5.66 -1.19
C PHE A 156 -20.79 5.30 -0.16
N GLY A 157 -20.18 6.34 0.42
CA GLY A 157 -19.13 6.21 1.42
C GLY A 157 -17.76 5.86 0.84
N ILE A 158 -17.56 6.00 -0.46
CA ILE A 158 -16.25 5.85 -1.13
C ILE A 158 -15.76 7.25 -1.54
N ARG A 159 -14.50 7.54 -1.24
CA ARG A 159 -13.76 8.71 -1.69
C ARG A 159 -12.39 8.25 -2.16
N PHE A 160 -11.92 8.80 -3.26
CA PHE A 160 -10.57 8.51 -3.77
C PHE A 160 -9.86 9.83 -4.04
N ASP A 161 -8.80 10.07 -3.28
CA ASP A 161 -7.93 11.24 -3.47
C ASP A 161 -6.70 10.78 -4.25
N ALA A 162 -6.55 11.19 -5.50
CA ALA A 162 -5.41 10.83 -6.35
C ALA A 162 -4.73 12.05 -6.96
N GLY A 163 -3.43 11.91 -7.23
CA GLY A 163 -2.62 12.88 -7.98
C GLY A 163 -2.28 12.44 -9.40
N TYR A 164 -2.79 11.29 -9.84
CA TYR A 164 -2.50 10.66 -11.13
C TYR A 164 -3.79 10.23 -11.84
N GLU A 165 -3.73 10.18 -13.16
CA GLU A 165 -4.77 9.68 -14.05
C GLU A 165 -4.24 8.57 -14.98
N SER A 166 -5.12 7.95 -15.77
CA SER A 166 -4.70 6.98 -16.79
C SER A 166 -3.81 7.65 -17.83
N GLY A 167 -2.63 7.07 -18.09
CA GLY A 167 -1.63 7.60 -19.02
C GLY A 167 -0.51 8.39 -18.35
N ASP A 168 -0.60 8.67 -17.04
CA ASP A 168 0.49 9.31 -16.31
C ASP A 168 1.62 8.33 -15.97
N THR A 169 2.81 8.88 -15.72
CA THR A 169 4.00 8.12 -15.31
C THR A 169 4.33 8.40 -13.84
N ILE A 170 4.46 7.34 -13.04
CA ILE A 170 5.01 7.44 -11.69
C ILE A 170 6.53 7.59 -11.79
N SER A 171 6.99 8.77 -11.42
CA SER A 171 8.40 9.11 -11.37
C SER A 171 9.09 8.51 -10.15
N GLN A 172 10.32 8.04 -10.34
CA GLN A 172 11.20 7.60 -9.25
C GLN A 172 11.67 8.73 -8.32
N TYR A 173 11.45 10.00 -8.70
CA TYR A 173 11.95 11.17 -7.96
C TYR A 173 10.98 11.67 -6.88
N TYR A 174 9.74 11.16 -6.84
CA TYR A 174 8.70 11.58 -5.90
C TYR A 174 8.26 10.43 -5.02
N ASP A 175 7.32 10.70 -4.13
CA ASP A 175 6.61 9.65 -3.38
C ASP A 175 5.86 8.74 -4.38
N ASN A 176 5.85 7.43 -4.11
CA ASN A 176 5.18 6.42 -4.93
C ASN A 176 3.68 6.26 -4.59
N LEU A 177 3.12 7.11 -3.73
CA LEU A 177 1.68 7.16 -3.45
C LEU A 177 0.90 7.52 -4.72
N VAL A 178 0.15 6.53 -5.24
CA VAL A 178 -0.75 6.67 -6.39
C VAL A 178 -2.02 7.42 -5.99
N GLY A 179 -2.56 7.07 -4.83
CA GLY A 179 -3.76 7.68 -4.29
C GLY A 179 -4.14 7.11 -2.93
N LYS A 180 -5.19 7.68 -2.35
CA LYS A 180 -5.72 7.29 -1.05
C LYS A 180 -7.16 6.86 -1.23
N LEU A 181 -7.45 5.60 -0.89
CA LEU A 181 -8.81 5.08 -0.89
C LEU A 181 -9.40 5.30 0.51
N ILE A 182 -10.43 6.12 0.61
CA ILE A 182 -11.03 6.52 1.87
C ILE A 182 -12.48 6.04 1.88
N VAL A 183 -12.81 5.28 2.92
CA VAL A 183 -14.06 4.56 3.02
C VAL A 183 -14.73 4.84 4.35
N TRP A 184 -15.95 5.32 4.29
CA TRP A 184 -16.81 5.47 5.46
C TRP A 184 -17.75 4.28 5.60
N GLY A 185 -18.03 3.85 6.83
CA GLY A 185 -19.03 2.86 7.22
C GLY A 185 -19.85 3.33 8.41
N LYS A 186 -21.05 2.78 8.60
CA LYS A 186 -21.87 3.08 9.80
C LYS A 186 -21.25 2.55 11.10
N ASP A 187 -20.38 1.56 10.98
CA ASP A 187 -19.61 0.90 12.02
C ASP A 187 -18.32 0.35 11.37
N ARG A 188 -17.33 -0.02 12.20
CA ARG A 188 -16.03 -0.53 11.75
C ARG A 188 -16.17 -1.77 10.85
N PRO A 189 -16.96 -2.81 11.17
CA PRO A 189 -17.14 -3.96 10.28
C PRO A 189 -17.70 -3.59 8.90
N THR A 190 -18.65 -2.66 8.85
CA THR A 190 -19.20 -2.15 7.58
C THR A 190 -18.13 -1.40 6.79
N ALA A 191 -17.30 -0.59 7.45
CA ALA A 191 -16.19 0.12 6.81
C ALA A 191 -15.20 -0.89 6.21
N ILE A 192 -14.74 -1.89 6.99
CA ILE A 192 -13.82 -2.95 6.52
C ILE A 192 -14.38 -3.67 5.29
N ALA A 193 -15.62 -4.17 5.37
CA ALA A 193 -16.24 -4.89 4.27
C ALA A 193 -16.37 -4.03 3.00
N ARG A 194 -16.68 -2.74 3.16
CA ARG A 194 -16.76 -1.79 2.06
C ARG A 194 -15.38 -1.47 1.48
N THR A 195 -14.34 -1.35 2.30
CA THR A 195 -12.95 -1.15 1.87
C THR A 195 -12.45 -2.33 1.05
N ILE A 196 -12.68 -3.56 1.52
CA ILE A 196 -12.32 -4.77 0.78
C ILE A 196 -12.98 -4.76 -0.61
N ARG A 197 -14.29 -4.53 -0.68
CA ARG A 197 -15.00 -4.44 -1.97
C ARG A 197 -14.43 -3.35 -2.88
N ALA A 198 -14.18 -2.17 -2.34
CA ALA A 198 -13.64 -1.05 -3.11
C ALA A 198 -12.23 -1.32 -3.66
N LEU A 199 -11.38 -2.00 -2.88
CA LEU A 199 -10.07 -2.45 -3.35
C LEU A 199 -10.17 -3.53 -4.44
N GLU A 200 -11.13 -4.45 -4.33
CA GLU A 200 -11.37 -5.48 -5.37
C GLU A 200 -11.92 -4.89 -6.68
N GLU A 201 -12.66 -3.78 -6.61
CA GLU A 201 -13.20 -3.06 -7.77
C GLU A 201 -12.19 -2.11 -8.41
N MET A 202 -11.15 -1.70 -7.67
CA MET A 202 -10.14 -0.77 -8.14
C MET A 202 -9.27 -1.41 -9.23
N VAL A 203 -9.16 -0.74 -10.37
CA VAL A 203 -8.30 -1.19 -11.49
C VAL A 203 -7.11 -0.27 -11.60
N ILE A 204 -5.90 -0.81 -11.40
CA ILE A 204 -4.64 -0.14 -11.68
C ILE A 204 -3.79 -1.10 -12.52
N GLU A 205 -3.45 -0.69 -13.73
CA GLU A 205 -2.65 -1.47 -14.68
C GLU A 205 -1.36 -0.71 -15.05
N GLY A 206 -0.32 -1.45 -15.47
CA GLY A 206 0.98 -0.91 -15.86
C GLY A 206 2.03 -0.91 -14.74
N ILE A 207 1.59 -0.85 -13.48
CA ILE A 207 2.44 -0.88 -12.27
C ILE A 207 1.95 -1.94 -11.27
N ALA A 208 2.84 -2.39 -10.38
CA ALA A 208 2.43 -3.12 -9.18
C ALA A 208 1.99 -2.15 -8.08
N THR A 209 1.06 -2.57 -7.23
CA THR A 209 0.51 -1.76 -6.13
C THR A 209 0.45 -2.53 -4.81
N THR A 210 0.31 -1.80 -3.70
CA THR A 210 0.14 -2.36 -2.36
C THR A 210 -1.20 -3.07 -2.12
N ILE A 211 -2.18 -2.91 -3.01
CA ILE A 211 -3.56 -3.44 -2.88
C ILE A 211 -3.62 -4.90 -2.42
N PRO A 212 -2.81 -5.85 -2.95
CA PRO A 212 -2.86 -7.24 -2.48
C PRO A 212 -2.47 -7.39 -1.00
N ALA A 213 -1.50 -6.60 -0.51
CA ALA A 213 -1.13 -6.61 0.91
C ALA A 213 -2.21 -5.95 1.76
N ASP A 214 -2.80 -4.85 1.29
CA ASP A 214 -3.89 -4.16 2.00
C ASP A 214 -5.11 -5.07 2.17
N LEU A 215 -5.46 -5.83 1.12
CA LEU A 215 -6.50 -6.87 1.19
C LEU A 215 -6.16 -7.98 2.19
N ALA A 216 -4.90 -8.40 2.27
CA ALA A 216 -4.45 -9.38 3.25
C ALA A 216 -4.59 -8.86 4.69
N ILE A 217 -4.20 -7.59 4.93
CA ILE A 217 -4.35 -6.94 6.24
C ILE A 217 -5.83 -6.88 6.65
N LEU A 218 -6.69 -6.34 5.79
CA LEU A 218 -8.12 -6.15 6.09
C LEU A 218 -8.87 -7.47 6.35
N ARG A 219 -8.42 -8.56 5.71
CA ARG A 219 -9.00 -9.90 5.88
C ARG A 219 -8.43 -10.65 7.09
N HIS A 220 -7.33 -10.18 7.68
CA HIS A 220 -6.69 -10.89 8.77
C HIS A 220 -7.54 -10.81 10.05
N PRO A 221 -7.72 -11.93 10.78
CA PRO A 221 -8.48 -11.95 12.05
C PRO A 221 -7.98 -10.92 13.07
N ASP A 222 -6.66 -10.82 13.29
CA ASP A 222 -6.06 -9.84 14.20
C ASP A 222 -6.46 -8.40 13.88
N PHE A 223 -6.48 -8.01 12.60
CA PHE A 223 -6.89 -6.66 12.21
C PHE A 223 -8.38 -6.44 12.52
N GLN A 224 -9.24 -7.42 12.21
CA GLN A 224 -10.67 -7.34 12.50
C GLN A 224 -10.96 -7.31 14.00
N ALA A 225 -10.15 -8.00 14.81
CA ALA A 225 -10.28 -8.09 16.26
C ALA A 225 -9.57 -6.96 17.04
N MET A 226 -8.86 -6.05 16.35
CA MET A 226 -7.98 -5.05 17.00
C MET A 226 -6.83 -5.65 17.82
N GLU A 227 -6.34 -6.82 17.42
CA GLU A 227 -5.22 -7.54 18.06
C GLU A 227 -3.90 -7.33 17.29
N HIS A 228 -3.63 -6.09 16.87
CA HIS A 228 -2.44 -5.73 16.11
C HIS A 228 -1.66 -4.59 16.79
N SER A 229 -0.43 -4.36 16.33
CA SER A 229 0.49 -3.35 16.87
C SER A 229 1.31 -2.73 15.74
N THR A 230 2.11 -1.72 16.07
CA THR A 230 2.99 -1.03 15.12
C THR A 230 4.07 -1.91 14.46
N LYS A 231 4.28 -3.14 14.94
CA LYS A 231 5.22 -4.13 14.39
C LYS A 231 4.51 -5.33 13.75
N TRP A 232 3.18 -5.40 13.83
CA TRP A 232 2.42 -6.58 13.49
C TRP A 232 2.55 -6.98 12.01
N VAL A 233 2.57 -6.01 11.11
CA VAL A 233 2.75 -6.24 9.66
C VAL A 233 4.10 -6.89 9.36
N GLU A 234 5.14 -6.56 10.14
CA GLU A 234 6.49 -7.10 9.94
C GLU A 234 6.68 -8.47 10.58
N GLU A 235 6.09 -8.68 11.76
CA GLU A 235 6.38 -9.86 12.59
C GLU A 235 5.42 -11.02 12.39
N LYS A 236 4.15 -10.74 12.02
CA LYS A 236 3.08 -11.77 12.00
C LYS A 236 2.41 -11.96 10.65
N LEU A 237 2.34 -10.93 9.81
CA LEU A 237 1.58 -11.00 8.57
C LEU A 237 2.34 -11.82 7.51
N ASP A 238 1.77 -12.96 7.12
CA ASP A 238 2.33 -13.78 6.05
C ASP A 238 1.88 -13.25 4.67
N LEU A 239 2.82 -12.62 3.95
CA LEU A 239 2.64 -12.12 2.59
C LEU A 239 3.32 -13.02 1.54
N SER A 240 3.80 -14.21 1.93
CA SER A 240 4.50 -15.13 1.01
C SER A 240 3.61 -15.62 -0.13
N GLY A 241 2.30 -15.74 0.11
CA GLY A 241 1.31 -16.16 -0.88
C GLY A 241 0.89 -15.07 -1.87
N ILE A 242 1.40 -13.83 -1.74
CA ILE A 242 1.12 -12.76 -2.70
C ILE A 242 2.06 -12.93 -3.89
N GLU A 243 1.49 -13.38 -4.99
CA GLU A 243 2.22 -13.52 -6.25
C GLU A 243 2.36 -12.17 -6.97
N THR A 244 3.48 -11.99 -7.67
CA THR A 244 3.64 -10.88 -8.60
C THR A 244 2.67 -11.05 -9.76
N VAL A 245 1.61 -10.25 -9.82
CA VAL A 245 0.86 -10.12 -11.06
C VAL A 245 1.78 -9.38 -12.02
N LYS A 246 2.39 -10.10 -12.98
CA LYS A 246 3.15 -9.44 -14.05
C LYS A 246 2.20 -8.46 -14.74
N PRO A 247 2.61 -7.19 -14.96
CA PRO A 247 1.88 -6.33 -15.86
C PRO A 247 1.69 -7.10 -17.16
N VAL A 248 0.45 -7.26 -17.59
CA VAL A 248 0.19 -7.75 -18.93
C VAL A 248 0.79 -6.70 -19.83
N ALA A 249 1.99 -6.96 -20.37
CA ALA A 249 2.55 -6.14 -21.42
C ALA A 249 1.44 -5.99 -22.44
N ALA A 250 1.10 -4.74 -22.78
CA ALA A 250 0.21 -4.48 -23.90
C ALA A 250 0.76 -5.31 -25.05
N ALA A 251 0.02 -6.34 -25.45
CA ALA A 251 0.31 -7.00 -26.71
C ALA A 251 0.18 -5.87 -27.73
N GLU A 252 1.29 -5.39 -28.27
CA GLU A 252 1.29 -4.67 -29.52
C GLU A 252 0.62 -5.61 -30.51
N GLY A 253 -0.69 -5.41 -30.67
CA GLY A 253 -1.55 -6.23 -31.51
C GLY A 253 -1.26 -5.88 -32.95
N ASP A 254 -0.23 -6.51 -33.50
CA ASP A 254 0.01 -6.55 -34.94
C ASP A 254 -0.01 -8.00 -35.48
N ASP A 255 -0.60 -8.92 -34.71
CA ASP A 255 -0.90 -10.26 -35.21
C ASP A 255 -2.08 -10.17 -36.21
N PRO A 256 -1.90 -10.52 -37.49
CA PRO A 256 -2.97 -10.45 -38.48
C PRO A 256 -4.14 -11.35 -38.06
N LEU A 257 -5.31 -10.74 -37.89
CA LEU A 257 -6.55 -11.46 -37.59
C LEU A 257 -7.05 -12.17 -38.84
N VAL A 258 -7.35 -13.46 -38.73
CA VAL A 258 -7.91 -14.26 -39.84
C VAL A 258 -9.39 -14.53 -39.60
N GLU A 259 -10.24 -14.28 -40.61
CA GLU A 259 -11.67 -14.59 -40.56
C GLU A 259 -11.87 -16.11 -40.54
N ARG A 260 -12.50 -16.64 -39.50
CA ARG A 260 -12.92 -18.04 -39.40
C ARG A 260 -14.41 -18.14 -39.11
N THR A 261 -15.09 -19.05 -39.79
CA THR A 261 -16.50 -19.35 -39.51
C THR A 261 -16.58 -20.65 -38.72
N THR A 262 -17.24 -20.62 -37.57
CA THR A 262 -17.53 -21.82 -36.77
C THR A 262 -19.01 -21.92 -36.45
N MET A 263 -19.50 -23.15 -36.23
CA MET A 263 -20.90 -23.43 -35.98
C MET A 263 -21.12 -23.54 -34.47
N VAL A 264 -21.91 -22.62 -33.91
CA VAL A 264 -22.21 -22.56 -32.48
C VAL A 264 -23.67 -22.92 -32.26
N GLU A 265 -23.94 -23.79 -31.29
CA GLU A 265 -25.29 -24.17 -30.90
C GLU A 265 -25.73 -23.37 -29.68
N VAL A 266 -26.82 -22.60 -29.82
CA VAL A 266 -27.43 -21.84 -28.71
C VAL A 266 -28.88 -22.27 -28.60
N ASN A 267 -29.27 -22.74 -27.41
CA ASN A 267 -30.63 -23.22 -27.11
C ASN A 267 -31.16 -24.28 -28.10
N GLY A 268 -30.30 -25.19 -28.54
CA GLY A 268 -30.66 -26.30 -29.44
C GLY A 268 -30.78 -25.94 -30.93
N LYS A 269 -30.46 -24.70 -31.33
CA LYS A 269 -30.38 -24.27 -32.73
C LYS A 269 -28.94 -23.89 -33.09
N ARG A 270 -28.49 -24.32 -34.27
CA ARG A 270 -27.13 -24.11 -34.76
C ARG A 270 -27.05 -22.87 -35.63
N PHE A 271 -26.06 -22.03 -35.35
CA PHE A 271 -25.78 -20.78 -36.04
C PHE A 271 -24.33 -20.80 -36.55
N ASN A 272 -24.11 -20.36 -37.79
CA ASN A 272 -22.76 -20.13 -38.32
C ASN A 272 -22.32 -18.72 -37.92
N VAL A 273 -21.29 -18.63 -37.09
CA VAL A 273 -20.75 -17.36 -36.58
C VAL A 273 -19.36 -17.15 -37.18
N LYS A 274 -19.14 -15.95 -37.74
CA LYS A 274 -17.85 -15.48 -38.22
C LYS A 274 -17.12 -14.80 -37.08
N MET A 275 -15.89 -15.22 -36.80
CA MET A 275 -15.02 -14.64 -35.78
C MET A 275 -13.63 -14.36 -36.37
N TRP A 276 -13.00 -13.30 -35.88
CA TRP A 276 -11.65 -12.91 -36.25
C TRP A 276 -10.72 -13.34 -35.11
N VAL A 277 -9.77 -14.23 -35.40
CA VAL A 277 -8.82 -14.77 -34.39
C VAL A 277 -7.37 -14.57 -34.83
N PRO A 278 -6.45 -14.35 -33.88
CA PRO A 278 -5.01 -14.32 -34.17
C PRO A 278 -4.56 -15.64 -34.80
N GLU A 279 -3.66 -15.57 -35.79
CA GLU A 279 -3.30 -16.69 -36.67
C GLU A 279 -2.71 -17.93 -35.95
N GLY A 280 -2.36 -17.82 -34.66
CA GLY A 280 -1.80 -18.90 -33.83
C GLY A 280 -2.76 -19.62 -32.86
N GLN A 281 -3.99 -19.15 -32.63
CA GLN A 281 -4.88 -19.77 -31.64
C GLN A 281 -5.85 -20.79 -32.26
N THR A 282 -5.61 -22.08 -32.02
CA THR A 282 -6.60 -23.15 -32.30
C THR A 282 -7.62 -23.23 -31.17
N VAL A 283 -8.88 -22.89 -31.48
CA VAL A 283 -10.01 -23.09 -30.56
C VAL A 283 -10.33 -24.59 -30.49
N ALA A 284 -10.10 -25.22 -29.34
CA ALA A 284 -10.31 -26.65 -29.14
C ALA A 284 -11.81 -27.01 -29.11
N ALA A 285 -12.23 -27.99 -29.93
CA ALA A 285 -13.49 -28.70 -29.75
C ALA A 285 -13.23 -29.99 -28.94
N GLY A 286 -14.10 -30.29 -27.97
CA GLY A 286 -14.01 -31.41 -27.03
C GLY A 286 -14.01 -32.83 -27.66
N PRO A 287 -13.93 -33.89 -26.82
CA PRO A 287 -12.79 -34.79 -26.82
C PRO A 287 -12.95 -36.00 -27.75
N ALA A 288 -11.94 -36.27 -28.57
CA ALA A 288 -11.74 -37.58 -29.19
C ALA A 288 -10.70 -38.39 -28.39
N LYS A 289 -11.06 -39.63 -28.04
CA LYS A 289 -10.20 -40.59 -27.33
C LYS A 289 -8.85 -40.77 -28.04
N ALA A 290 -7.77 -40.34 -27.41
CA ALA A 290 -6.42 -40.59 -27.89
C ALA A 290 -5.89 -41.95 -27.40
N LYS A 291 -5.41 -42.76 -28.34
CA LYS A 291 -4.67 -44.00 -28.10
C LYS A 291 -3.32 -43.68 -27.45
N LYS A 292 -2.90 -44.52 -26.49
CA LYS A 292 -1.55 -44.50 -25.91
C LYS A 292 -0.50 -44.76 -26.99
N ALA A 293 0.47 -43.85 -27.10
CA ALA A 293 1.77 -44.13 -27.70
C ALA A 293 2.85 -43.87 -26.64
N ALA A 294 3.79 -44.80 -26.55
CA ALA A 294 4.84 -44.88 -25.54
C ALA A 294 5.83 -43.71 -25.64
N ARG A 295 6.22 -43.14 -24.48
CA ARG A 295 7.36 -42.22 -24.37
C ARG A 295 8.60 -43.00 -23.93
N SER A 296 9.58 -43.04 -24.80
CA SER A 296 10.97 -43.32 -24.50
C SER A 296 11.53 -42.26 -23.54
N GLY A 297 12.33 -42.72 -22.58
CA GLY A 297 12.95 -41.89 -21.56
C GLY A 297 13.90 -40.85 -22.15
N GLY A 298 13.85 -39.67 -21.55
CA GLY A 298 14.74 -38.54 -21.77
C GLY A 298 14.47 -37.52 -20.67
N SER A 299 15.07 -37.72 -19.51
CA SER A 299 15.07 -36.76 -18.41
C SER A 299 15.78 -35.48 -18.88
N HIS A 300 15.05 -34.39 -19.01
CA HIS A 300 15.61 -33.05 -18.89
C HIS A 300 14.97 -32.44 -17.66
N GLY A 301 15.67 -32.59 -16.53
CA GLY A 301 15.37 -31.83 -15.33
C GLY A 301 15.47 -30.35 -15.67
N ALA A 302 14.45 -29.59 -15.30
CA ALA A 302 14.53 -28.14 -15.26
C ALA A 302 15.67 -27.79 -14.28
N ALA A 303 16.78 -27.31 -14.83
CA ALA A 303 17.85 -26.75 -14.04
C ALA A 303 17.29 -25.53 -13.30
N ALA A 304 17.37 -25.57 -11.96
CA ALA A 304 17.30 -24.37 -11.15
C ALA A 304 18.34 -23.39 -11.70
N GLY A 305 17.89 -22.21 -12.13
CA GLY A 305 18.80 -21.16 -12.57
C GLY A 305 19.77 -20.85 -11.43
N ALA A 306 21.05 -21.10 -11.65
CA ALA A 306 22.09 -20.63 -10.75
C ALA A 306 22.02 -19.10 -10.77
N GLY A 307 21.60 -18.48 -9.66
CA GLY A 307 21.71 -17.04 -9.49
C GLY A 307 23.16 -16.62 -9.77
N SER A 308 23.35 -15.48 -10.43
CA SER A 308 24.64 -15.00 -10.95
C SER A 308 25.72 -14.81 -9.86
N GLY A 309 25.35 -14.94 -8.59
CA GLY A 309 26.17 -14.59 -7.43
C GLY A 309 26.25 -13.07 -7.21
N ASN A 310 25.80 -12.26 -8.16
CA ASN A 310 25.77 -10.82 -8.02
C ASN A 310 24.45 -10.39 -7.39
N VAL A 311 24.52 -9.70 -6.26
CA VAL A 311 23.39 -9.01 -5.67
C VAL A 311 23.35 -7.60 -6.24
N GLU A 312 22.33 -7.34 -7.04
CA GLU A 312 22.11 -6.05 -7.70
C GLU A 312 21.05 -5.23 -6.94
N VAL A 313 21.21 -3.91 -6.94
CA VAL A 313 20.17 -3.01 -6.42
C VAL A 313 19.08 -2.79 -7.47
N PRO A 314 17.79 -2.98 -7.12
CA PRO A 314 16.69 -2.84 -8.07
C PRO A 314 16.36 -1.38 -8.43
N MET A 315 16.92 -0.42 -7.69
CA MET A 315 16.60 1.01 -7.82
C MET A 315 17.76 1.90 -7.41
N GLN A 316 17.69 3.16 -7.81
CA GLN A 316 18.60 4.20 -7.33
C GLN A 316 18.29 4.56 -5.88
N GLY A 317 19.33 4.69 -5.04
CA GLY A 317 19.19 5.10 -3.65
C GLY A 317 20.54 5.28 -2.95
N THR A 318 20.49 5.48 -1.64
CA THR A 318 21.67 5.63 -0.78
C THR A 318 21.80 4.42 0.15
N ILE A 319 22.99 3.84 0.27
CA ILE A 319 23.23 2.73 1.19
C ILE A 319 23.17 3.25 2.63
N VAL A 320 22.20 2.80 3.42
CA VAL A 320 22.11 3.15 4.85
C VAL A 320 23.05 2.26 5.65
N LYS A 321 23.02 0.96 5.39
CA LYS A 321 23.75 -0.03 6.17
C LYS A 321 24.09 -1.26 5.36
N VAL A 322 25.29 -1.80 5.57
CA VAL A 322 25.69 -3.13 5.08
C VAL A 322 25.54 -4.10 6.25
N LEU A 323 24.85 -5.23 6.04
CA LEU A 323 24.47 -6.18 7.09
C LEU A 323 25.38 -7.41 7.16
N VAL A 324 26.30 -7.57 6.21
CA VAL A 324 27.20 -8.72 6.06
C VAL A 324 28.64 -8.27 5.91
N GLU A 325 29.58 -9.16 6.22
CA GLU A 325 31.01 -8.93 6.05
C GLU A 325 31.58 -9.86 4.96
N VAL A 326 32.74 -9.50 4.39
CA VAL A 326 33.43 -10.38 3.44
C VAL A 326 33.82 -11.68 4.17
N GLY A 327 33.45 -12.82 3.61
CA GLY A 327 33.64 -14.16 4.16
C GLY A 327 32.47 -14.70 4.97
N SER A 328 31.44 -13.88 5.26
CA SER A 328 30.21 -14.34 5.92
C SER A 328 29.44 -15.33 5.05
N ASP A 329 28.86 -16.35 5.68
CA ASP A 329 27.88 -17.23 5.03
C ASP A 329 26.52 -16.50 4.96
N VAL A 330 25.88 -16.57 3.79
CA VAL A 330 24.56 -16.00 3.54
C VAL A 330 23.62 -17.06 3.00
N GLU A 331 22.36 -17.04 3.46
CA GLU A 331 21.29 -17.89 2.96
C GLU A 331 20.48 -17.21 1.85
N ILE A 332 19.76 -18.00 1.04
CA ILE A 332 18.83 -17.44 0.05
C ILE A 332 17.75 -16.65 0.80
N GLY A 333 17.53 -15.40 0.39
CA GLY A 333 16.59 -14.48 1.01
C GLY A 333 17.15 -13.67 2.18
N GLN A 334 18.39 -13.94 2.63
CA GLN A 334 19.01 -13.17 3.71
C GLN A 334 19.32 -11.73 3.26
N ALA A 335 18.94 -10.74 4.07
CA ALA A 335 19.23 -9.34 3.82
C ALA A 335 20.75 -9.07 3.92
N VAL A 336 21.32 -8.45 2.89
CA VAL A 336 22.75 -8.12 2.81
C VAL A 336 23.02 -6.63 2.93
N VAL A 337 22.12 -5.78 2.44
CA VAL A 337 22.27 -4.32 2.42
C VAL A 337 20.91 -3.65 2.66
N VAL A 338 20.89 -2.52 3.36
CA VAL A 338 19.74 -1.63 3.51
C VAL A 338 19.97 -0.39 2.64
N LEU A 339 19.05 -0.17 1.69
CA LEU A 339 19.03 0.94 0.75
C LEU A 339 17.93 1.92 1.15
N GLU A 340 18.24 3.20 1.34
CA GLU A 340 17.23 4.25 1.42
C GLU A 340 16.94 4.76 0.01
N ALA A 341 15.71 4.59 -0.44
CA ALA A 341 15.20 5.13 -1.68
C ALA A 341 13.78 5.63 -1.44
N MET A 342 13.42 6.77 -2.05
CA MET A 342 12.07 7.34 -1.94
C MET A 342 11.63 7.54 -0.47
N LYS A 343 12.55 7.93 0.42
CA LYS A 343 12.36 8.08 1.88
C LYS A 343 11.99 6.78 2.63
N MET A 344 12.32 5.63 2.06
CA MET A 344 12.03 4.32 2.64
C MET A 344 13.27 3.43 2.66
N GLU A 345 13.40 2.65 3.72
CA GLU A 345 14.43 1.62 3.84
C GLU A 345 14.00 0.32 3.17
N ASN A 346 14.77 -0.09 2.16
CA ASN A 346 14.60 -1.30 1.37
C ASN A 346 15.75 -2.27 1.66
N GLN A 347 15.42 -3.45 2.17
CA GLN A 347 16.40 -4.53 2.36
C GLN A 347 16.63 -5.28 1.06
N ILE A 348 17.88 -5.29 0.60
CA ILE A 348 18.32 -6.06 -0.55
C ILE A 348 18.75 -7.44 -0.06
N THR A 349 18.16 -8.48 -0.63
CA THR A 349 18.33 -9.88 -0.19
C THR A 349 19.19 -10.68 -1.16
N ALA A 350 19.96 -11.65 -0.65
CA ALA A 350 20.72 -12.58 -1.45
C ALA A 350 19.81 -13.54 -2.25
N GLU A 351 20.03 -13.67 -3.56
CA GLU A 351 19.31 -14.64 -4.41
C GLU A 351 19.96 -16.04 -4.41
N LYS A 352 21.16 -16.14 -3.84
CA LYS A 352 21.96 -17.36 -3.80
C LYS A 352 22.59 -17.52 -2.41
N ALA A 353 22.55 -18.73 -1.87
CA ALA A 353 23.30 -19.07 -0.65
C ALA A 353 24.78 -19.30 -0.99
N GLY A 354 25.67 -18.83 -0.12
CA GLY A 354 27.11 -18.94 -0.34
C GLY A 354 27.91 -18.05 0.59
N LYS A 355 29.19 -17.84 0.25
CA LYS A 355 30.06 -16.93 1.00
C LYS A 355 30.15 -15.58 0.30
N VAL A 356 30.06 -14.50 1.08
CA VAL A 356 30.27 -13.15 0.56
C VAL A 356 31.73 -13.01 0.13
N LYS A 357 31.96 -12.92 -1.18
CA LYS A 357 33.28 -12.77 -1.78
C LYS A 357 33.75 -11.32 -1.76
N GLU A 358 32.86 -10.39 -2.07
CA GLU A 358 33.19 -8.98 -2.24
C GLU A 358 31.98 -8.11 -1.92
N ILE A 359 32.21 -6.97 -1.26
CA ILE A 359 31.23 -5.92 -1.03
C ILE A 359 31.74 -4.66 -1.74
N LYS A 360 30.96 -4.13 -2.68
CA LYS A 360 31.38 -3.03 -3.57
C LYS A 360 30.94 -1.65 -3.11
N VAL A 361 30.22 -1.58 -2.00
CA VAL A 361 29.60 -0.36 -1.46
C VAL A 361 29.84 -0.22 0.03
N LYS A 362 29.76 1.01 0.54
CA LYS A 362 29.75 1.33 1.98
C LYS A 362 28.53 2.20 2.32
N ALA A 363 28.24 2.30 3.61
CA ALA A 363 27.20 3.22 4.09
C ALA A 363 27.50 4.65 3.64
N GLY A 364 26.47 5.33 3.12
CA GLY A 364 26.52 6.67 2.53
C GLY A 364 26.75 6.70 1.01
N ASP A 365 27.09 5.57 0.36
CA ASP A 365 27.27 5.55 -1.09
C ASP A 365 25.94 5.66 -1.83
N THR A 366 25.93 6.36 -2.97
CA THR A 366 24.78 6.41 -3.88
C THR A 366 24.96 5.37 -4.97
N VAL A 367 23.94 4.57 -5.21
CA VAL A 367 23.90 3.48 -6.20
C VAL A 367 22.73 3.67 -7.15
N GLY A 368 22.86 3.21 -8.38
CA GLY A 368 21.81 3.20 -9.41
C GLY A 368 21.16 1.83 -9.58
N ALA A 369 20.02 1.78 -10.26
CA ALA A 369 19.36 0.51 -10.59
C ALA A 369 20.29 -0.39 -11.44
N GLY A 370 20.46 -1.65 -11.03
CA GLY A 370 21.34 -2.63 -11.67
C GLY A 370 22.79 -2.64 -11.15
N ASP A 371 23.16 -1.74 -10.23
CA ASP A 371 24.51 -1.75 -9.66
C ASP A 371 24.71 -2.98 -8.76
N VAL A 372 25.83 -3.69 -8.96
CA VAL A 372 26.19 -4.85 -8.14
C VAL A 372 26.78 -4.37 -6.81
N VAL A 373 26.09 -4.65 -5.70
CA VAL A 373 26.50 -4.23 -4.35
C VAL A 373 27.27 -5.31 -3.58
N VAL A 374 26.93 -6.58 -3.78
CA VAL A 374 27.56 -7.73 -3.09
C VAL A 374 27.75 -8.87 -4.09
N VAL A 375 28.88 -9.58 -4.00
CA VAL A 375 29.16 -10.79 -4.80
C VAL A 375 29.26 -11.99 -3.86
N ILE A 376 28.53 -13.07 -4.19
CA ILE A 376 28.40 -14.31 -3.42
C ILE A 376 28.97 -15.47 -4.25
N GLU A 377 29.89 -16.22 -3.65
CA GLU A 377 30.54 -17.40 -4.25
C GLU A 377 29.67 -18.65 -4.24
#